data_AF-A0A7L6ANJ3-F1
#
_entry.id   AF-A0A7L6ANJ3-F1
#
_cell.length_a   1.000
_cell.length_b   1.000
_cell.length_c   1.000
_cell.angle_alpha   90.00
_cell.angle_beta   90.00
_cell.angle_gamma   90.00
#
_symmetry.space_group_name_H-M   'P 1'
#
loop_
_entity.id
_entity.type
_entity.pdbx_description
1 polymer ?
#
loop_
_entity_poly.entity_id
_entity_poly.type
_entity_poly.pdbx_seq_one_letter_code
_entity_poly.pdbx_strand_id
1 'polypeptide(L)' 'MQTLDLGFNAISDATALSNMGSLRELHLDANQVTTLGTALNNKPALTKLYRTTTNWRHCPPCLPA' A
#
# COMPACT_ATOMS: atom_id res chain seq x y z
N MET A 1 -11.17 -13.25 8.92
CA MET A 1 -10.13 -12.66 8.03
C MET A 1 -10.49 -11.20 7.81
N GLN A 2 -9.55 -10.26 7.91
CA GLN A 2 -9.81 -8.83 7.70
C GLN A 2 -9.09 -8.37 6.43
N THR A 3 -9.83 -8.30 5.34
CA THR A 3 -9.37 -7.84 4.03
C THR A 3 -10.01 -6.50 3.75
N LEU A 4 -9.20 -5.54 3.29
CA LEU A 4 -9.68 -4.23 2.84
C LEU A 4 -9.26 -4.01 1.39
N ASP A 5 -10.25 -3.82 0.53
CA ASP A 5 -10.03 -3.48 -0.86
C ASP A 5 -10.30 -2.00 -1.08
N LEU A 6 -9.26 -1.28 -1.46
CA LEU A 6 -9.28 0.13 -1.85
C LEU A 6 -8.75 0.32 -3.27
N GLY A 7 -8.67 -0.75 -4.05
CA GLY A 7 -8.19 -0.72 -5.43
C GLY A 7 -9.00 0.26 -6.29
N PHE A 8 -8.37 0.79 -7.34
CA PHE A 8 -8.99 1.65 -8.36
C PHE A 8 -9.64 2.92 -7.80
N ASN A 9 -9.02 3.52 -6.79
CA ASN A 9 -9.42 4.82 -6.25
C ASN A 9 -8.37 5.90 -6.55
N ALA A 10 -8.71 7.14 -6.22
CA ALA A 10 -7.78 8.27 -6.30
C ALA A 10 -7.07 8.54 -4.96
N ILE A 11 -6.80 7.49 -4.17
CA ILE A 11 -6.19 7.65 -2.84
C ILE A 11 -4.72 8.01 -3.04
N SER A 12 -4.33 9.18 -2.55
CA SER A 12 -2.95 9.67 -2.52
C SER A 12 -2.32 9.53 -1.14
N ASP A 13 -3.15 9.53 -0.08
CA ASP A 13 -2.75 9.41 1.31
C ASP A 13 -3.42 8.20 1.97
N ALA A 14 -2.61 7.24 2.41
CA ALA A 14 -3.05 6.04 3.12
C ALA A 14 -2.86 6.12 4.64
N THR A 15 -2.50 7.28 5.20
CA THR A 15 -2.27 7.47 6.64
C THR A 15 -3.50 7.13 7.49
N ALA A 16 -4.72 7.30 6.96
CA ALA A 16 -5.96 6.90 7.60
C ALA A 16 -6.01 5.41 7.95
N LEU A 17 -5.24 4.56 7.23
CA LEU A 17 -5.19 3.13 7.50
C LEU A 17 -4.42 2.80 8.78
N SER A 18 -3.60 3.71 9.33
CA SER A 18 -2.67 3.45 10.44
C SER A 18 -3.32 2.85 11.69
N ASN A 19 -4.59 3.14 11.93
CA ASN A 19 -5.35 2.64 13.08
C ASN A 19 -5.96 1.24 12.88
N MET A 20 -5.83 0.66 11.69
CA MET A 20 -6.38 -0.67 11.36
C MET A 20 -5.40 -1.79 11.73
N GLY A 21 -5.11 -1.94 13.02
CA GLY A 21 -4.07 -2.87 13.53
C GLY A 21 -4.37 -4.36 13.31
N SER A 22 -5.64 -4.72 13.10
CA SER A 22 -6.06 -6.12 12.86
C SER A 22 -6.12 -6.50 11.38
N LEU A 23 -5.85 -5.56 10.47
CA LEU A 23 -5.92 -5.78 9.03
C LEU A 23 -4.90 -6.83 8.58
N ARG A 24 -5.35 -7.82 7.80
CA ARG A 24 -4.52 -8.94 7.32
C ARG A 24 -4.17 -8.83 5.84
N GLU A 25 -5.10 -8.32 5.04
CA GLU A 25 -4.90 -8.14 3.61
C GLU A 25 -5.35 -6.74 3.19
N LEU A 26 -4.55 -6.07 2.36
CA LEU A 26 -4.80 -4.71 1.87
C LEU A 26 -4.57 -4.65 0.35
N HIS A 27 -5.58 -4.21 -0.40
CA HIS A 27 -5.48 -3.93 -1.83
C HIS A 27 -5.50 -2.41 -2.07
N LEU A 28 -4.47 -1.90 -2.72
CA LEU A 28 -4.26 -0.50 -3.08
C LEU A 28 -3.89 -0.36 -4.56
N ASP A 29 -4.24 -1.35 -5.36
CA ASP A 29 -4.01 -1.36 -6.80
C ASP A 29 -4.61 -0.12 -7.48
N ALA A 30 -3.95 0.39 -8.51
CA ALA A 30 -4.45 1.55 -9.28
C ALA A 30 -4.82 2.78 -8.44
N ASN A 31 -4.09 3.03 -7.34
CA ASN A 31 -4.16 4.27 -6.56
C ASN A 31 -2.97 5.20 -6.83
N GLN A 32 -3.00 6.39 -6.24
CA GLN A 32 -1.95 7.41 -6.32
C GLN A 32 -1.03 7.42 -5.09
N VAL A 33 -1.10 6.38 -4.24
CA VAL A 33 -0.31 6.26 -3.02
C VAL A 33 1.16 6.02 -3.38
N THR A 34 1.99 7.05 -3.19
CA THR A 34 3.44 6.98 -3.43
C THR A 34 4.20 6.44 -2.21
N THR A 35 3.75 6.79 -1.01
CA THR A 35 4.39 6.40 0.26
C THR A 35 3.41 5.63 1.16
N LEU A 36 3.85 4.47 1.65
CA LEU A 36 3.08 3.62 2.57
C LEU A 36 3.71 3.50 3.96
N GLY A 37 4.91 4.04 4.16
CA GLY A 37 5.74 3.76 5.34
C GLY A 37 5.02 4.00 6.66
N THR A 38 4.44 5.20 6.85
CA THR A 38 3.72 5.53 8.09
C THR A 38 2.45 4.69 8.28
N ALA A 39 1.73 4.40 7.19
CA ALA A 39 0.50 3.64 7.22
C ALA A 39 0.69 2.18 7.66
N LEU A 40 1.84 1.56 7.34
CA LEU A 40 2.09 0.14 7.62
C LEU A 40 2.78 -0.13 8.97
N ASN A 41 3.40 0.88 9.59
CA ASN A 41 4.18 0.73 10.83
C ASN A 41 3.41 0.04 11.97
N ASN A 42 2.10 0.25 12.07
CA ASN A 42 1.27 -0.29 13.15
C ASN A 42 0.37 -1.46 12.70
N LYS A 43 0.78 -2.25 11.70
CA LYS A 43 0.03 -3.44 11.24
C LYS A 43 0.80 -4.76 11.44
N PRO A 44 0.99 -5.22 12.69
CA PRO A 44 1.69 -6.47 12.96
C PRO A 44 0.96 -7.70 12.38
N ALA A 45 -0.33 -7.58 12.07
CA ALA A 45 -1.16 -8.65 11.52
C ALA A 45 -1.23 -8.67 9.97
N LEU A 46 -0.64 -7.70 9.27
CA LEU A 46 -0.74 -7.60 7.81
C LEU A 46 0.19 -8.65 7.17
N THR A 47 -0.40 -9.57 6.41
CA THR A 47 0.33 -10.66 5.74
C THR A 47 0.36 -10.50 4.23
N LYS A 48 -0.59 -9.78 3.64
CA LYS A 48 -0.64 -9.52 2.19
C LYS A 48 -0.91 -8.05 1.89
N LEU A 49 -0.16 -7.52 0.93
CA LEU A 49 -0.31 -6.17 0.41
C LEU A 49 -0.24 -6.22 -1.11
N TYR A 50 -1.31 -5.80 -1.78
CA TYR A 50 -1.39 -5.67 -3.23
C TYR A 50 -1.34 -4.20 -3.60
N ARG A 51 -0.32 -3.80 -4.38
CA ARG A 51 -0.16 -2.43 -4.85
C ARG A 51 0.52 -2.40 -6.21
N THR A 52 -0.28 -2.23 -7.25
CA THR A 52 0.19 -1.89 -8.60
C THR A 52 0.16 -0.38 -8.79
N THR A 53 1.34 0.23 -8.90
CA THR A 53 1.47 1.65 -9.22
C THR A 53 1.28 1.86 -10.72
N THR A 54 0.31 2.67 -11.12
CA THR A 54 0.15 3.09 -12.52
C THR A 54 1.14 4.18 -12.93
N ASN A 55 1.94 4.70 -11.98
CA ASN A 55 2.88 5.79 -12.23
C ASN A 55 4.31 5.27 -12.42
N TRP A 56 4.62 4.83 -13.64
CA TRP A 56 5.96 4.41 -14.11
C TRP A 56 6.98 5.56 -14.21
N ARG A 57 6.93 6.57 -13.32
CA ARG A 57 7.80 7.75 -13.40
C ARG A 57 9.16 7.63 -12.70
N HIS A 58 9.41 6.54 -11.99
CA HIS A 58 10.74 6.25 -11.46
C HIS A 58 11.03 4.76 -11.61
N CYS A 59 11.83 4.44 -12.63
CA CYS A 59 12.59 3.20 -12.70
C CYS A 59 13.45 3.12 -11.41
N PRO A 60 13.33 2.09 -10.56
CA PRO A 60 14.30 1.91 -9.48
C PRO A 60 15.68 1.76 -10.13
N PRO A 61 16.76 2.37 -9.58
CA PRO A 61 18.09 2.13 -10.11
C PRO A 61 18.31 0.63 -10.16
N CYS A 62 18.57 0.13 -11.38
CA CYS A 62 18.94 -1.26 -11.63
C CYS A 62 20.00 -1.64 -10.59
N LEU A 63 19.76 -2.73 -9.86
CA LEU A 63 20.78 -3.36 -9.02
C LEU A 63 22.08 -3.44 -9.84
N PRO A 64 23.22 -2.93 -9.33
CA PRO A 64 24.49 -3.12 -10.03
C PRO A 64 24.81 -4.62 -10.08
N ALA A 65 25.52 -4.99 -11.14
CA ALA A 65 25.92 -6.36 -11.49
C ALA A 65 26.55 -7.15 -10.33
#